data_AF-A0A8S0FPH0-F1
#
_entry.id   AF-A0A8S0FPH0-F1
#
_cell.length_a   1.000
_cell.length_b   1.000
_cell.length_c   1.000
_cell.angle_alpha   90.00
_cell.angle_beta   90.00
_cell.angle_gamma   90.00
#
_symmetry.space_group_name_H-M   'P 1'
#
loop_
_entity.id
_entity.type
_entity.pdbx_description
1 polymer ?
#
loop_
_entity_poly.entity_id
_entity_poly.type
_entity_poly.pdbx_seq_one_letter_code
_entity_poly.pdbx_strand_id
1 'polypeptide(L)'
;MATGQQAGALVEALLVLRNHSLIMTRLESRPIHGNPWEEMFYLDIQANLESAEMQKALKELGEITRSMKVLGCYPSENVVPVDPT
;
A
#
# COMPACT_ATOMS: atom_id res chain seq x y z
N MET A 1 1.35 1.77 6.26
CA MET A 1 1.18 3.09 5.63
C MET A 1 0.47 4.00 6.62
N ALA A 2 0.94 5.21 6.86
CA ALA A 2 0.25 6.20 7.70
C ALA A 2 -0.27 7.34 6.82
N THR A 3 -1.55 7.67 6.94
CA THR A 3 -2.20 8.74 6.18
C THR A 3 -2.36 9.99 7.04
N GLY A 4 -2.49 11.16 6.42
CA GLY A 4 -2.84 12.39 7.14
C GLY A 4 -4.29 12.37 7.66
N GLN A 5 -4.64 13.38 8.47
CA GLN A 5 -5.99 13.55 9.04
C GLN A 5 -7.00 14.25 8.11
N GLN A 6 -6.65 14.50 6.85
CA GLN A 6 -7.58 15.12 5.91
C GLN A 6 -8.66 14.12 5.48
N ALA A 7 -9.90 14.61 5.36
CA ALA A 7 -11.01 13.79 4.87
C ALA A 7 -10.66 13.24 3.48
N GLY A 8 -10.76 11.92 3.32
CA GLY A 8 -10.42 11.24 2.07
C GLY A 8 -8.96 10.80 1.92
N ALA A 9 -8.07 11.05 2.89
CA ALA A 9 -6.66 10.65 2.78
C ALA A 9 -6.47 9.15 2.50
N LEU A 10 -7.26 8.29 3.15
CA LEU A 10 -7.24 6.85 2.84
C LEU A 10 -7.79 6.57 1.45
N VAL A 11 -8.87 7.24 1.05
CA VAL A 11 -9.51 7.05 -0.26
C VAL A 11 -8.52 7.38 -1.38
N GLU A 12 -7.75 8.46 -1.25
CA GLU A 12 -6.71 8.82 -2.22
C GLU A 12 -5.66 7.71 -2.37
N ALA A 13 -5.20 7.13 -1.25
CA ALA A 13 -4.27 6.00 -1.29
C ALA A 13 -4.88 4.76 -1.95
N LEU A 14 -6.14 4.45 -1.67
CA LEU A 14 -6.85 3.33 -2.30
C LEU A 14 -7.08 3.56 -3.81
N LEU A 15 -7.28 4.82 -4.23
CA LEU A 15 -7.43 5.19 -5.64
C LEU A 15 -6.13 4.97 -6.42
N VAL A 16 -4.96 5.26 -5.84
CA VAL A 16 -3.66 4.94 -6.46
C VAL A 16 -3.58 3.45 -6.79
N LEU A 17 -3.87 2.59 -5.80
CA LEU A 17 -3.83 1.14 -6.00
C LEU A 17 -4.82 0.68 -7.09
N ARG A 18 -6.03 1.25 -7.11
CA ARG A 18 -7.03 0.98 -8.15
C ARG A 18 -6.53 1.40 -9.55
N ASN A 19 -5.91 2.57 -9.67
CA ASN A 19 -5.43 3.10 -10.95
C ASN A 19 -4.32 2.23 -11.57
N HIS A 20 -3.51 1.59 -10.73
CA HIS A 20 -2.49 0.62 -11.14
C HIS A 20 -3.02 -0.83 -11.23
N SER A 21 -4.34 -1.03 -11.12
CA SER A 21 -4.98 -2.35 -11.15
C SER A 21 -4.43 -3.34 -10.12
N LEU A 22 -3.96 -2.86 -8.97
CA LEU A 22 -3.41 -3.68 -7.89
C LEU A 22 -4.52 -4.23 -7.01
N ILE A 23 -4.56 -5.55 -6.87
CA ILE A 23 -5.55 -6.23 -6.03
C ILE A 23 -5.09 -6.20 -4.57
N MET A 24 -5.98 -5.76 -3.69
CA MET A 24 -5.76 -5.75 -2.25
C MET A 24 -6.45 -6.94 -1.61
N THR A 25 -5.74 -7.68 -0.77
CA THR A 25 -6.27 -8.86 -0.07
C THR A 25 -6.57 -8.58 1.40
N ARG A 26 -5.93 -7.55 1.99
CA ARG A 26 -6.13 -7.15 3.38
C ARG A 26 -5.97 -5.65 3.54
N LEU A 27 -6.85 -5.05 4.36
CA LEU A 27 -6.77 -3.66 4.82
C LEU A 27 -7.16 -3.63 6.30
N GLU A 28 -6.23 -3.24 7.16
CA GLU A 28 -6.48 -3.10 8.60
C GLU A 28 -6.00 -1.76 9.14
N SER A 29 -6.84 -1.07 9.89
CA SER A 29 -6.44 0.10 10.66
C SER A 29 -5.87 -0.30 12.02
N ARG A 30 -4.85 0.44 12.47
CA ARG A 30 -4.22 0.32 13.78
C ARG A 30 -3.97 1.72 14.35
N PRO A 31 -4.29 1.95 15.62
CA PRO A 31 -3.96 3.22 16.28
C PRO A 31 -2.45 3.33 16.48
N ILE A 32 -1.90 4.54 16.30
CA ILE A 32 -0.49 4.81 16.59
C ILE A 32 -0.35 5.19 18.06
N HIS A 33 0.40 4.39 18.82
CA HIS A 33 0.68 4.70 20.23
C HIS A 33 1.48 6.01 20.33
N GLY A 34 0.92 7.01 21.03
CA GLY A 34 1.51 8.34 21.18
C GLY A 34 0.96 9.41 20.24
N ASN A 35 0.30 9.03 19.13
CA ASN A 35 -0.37 9.94 18.21
C ASN A 35 -1.81 9.45 17.94
N PRO A 36 -2.78 9.71 18.85
CA PRO A 36 -4.17 9.23 18.72
C PRO A 36 -4.91 9.81 17.50
N TRP A 37 -4.34 10.84 16.89
CA TRP A 37 -4.86 11.56 15.76
C TRP A 37 -4.39 10.96 14.42
N GLU A 38 -3.39 10.08 14.42
CA GLU A 38 -2.87 9.44 13.20
C GLU A 38 -3.27 7.97 13.14
N GLU A 39 -3.75 7.54 11.97
CA GLU A 39 -4.08 6.14 11.71
C GLU A 39 -2.99 5.47 10.87
N MET A 40 -2.62 4.26 11.28
CA MET A 40 -1.76 3.38 10.50
C MET A 40 -2.59 2.29 9.84
N PHE A 41 -2.37 2.10 8.54
CA PHE A 41 -2.98 1.03 7.75
C PHE A 41 -1.95 -0.03 7.40
N TYR A 42 -2.30 -1.29 7.69
CA TYR A 42 -1.64 -2.47 7.14
C TYR A 42 -2.39 -2.91 5.89
N LEU A 43 -1.62 -3.18 4.85
CA LEU A 43 -2.10 -3.50 3.50
C LEU A 43 -1.37 -4.74 3.02
N ASP A 44 -2.13 -5.72 2.55
CA ASP A 44 -1.60 -6.83 1.76
C ASP A 44 -2.08 -6.66 0.32
N ILE A 45 -1.13 -6.70 -0.61
CA ILE A 45 -1.35 -6.45 -2.05
C ILE A 45 -0.85 -7.67 -2.82
N GLN A 46 -1.65 -8.12 -3.77
CA GLN A 46 -1.32 -9.24 -4.65
C GLN A 46 -0.51 -8.73 -5.85
N ALA A 47 0.77 -8.46 -5.63
CA ALA A 47 1.71 -8.06 -6.67
C ALA A 47 3.14 -8.41 -6.27
N ASN A 48 4.01 -8.57 -7.26
CA ASN A 48 5.45 -8.60 -6.99
C ASN A 48 5.94 -7.16 -6.79
N LEU A 49 6.84 -6.98 -5.83
CA LEU A 49 7.49 -5.70 -5.59
C LEU A 49 8.22 -5.18 -6.84
N GLU A 50 8.78 -6.05 -7.68
CA GLU A 50 9.53 -5.69 -8.89
C GLU A 50 8.64 -5.38 -10.10
N SER A 51 7.32 -5.57 -10.01
CA SER A 51 6.43 -5.24 -11.13
C SER A 51 6.40 -3.73 -11.39
N ALA A 52 6.27 -3.35 -12.66
CA ALA A 52 6.25 -1.95 -13.06
C ALA A 52 5.07 -1.18 -12.45
N GLU A 53 3.91 -1.83 -12.31
CA GLU A 53 2.69 -1.30 -11.68
C GLU A 53 2.92 -1.06 -10.19
N MET A 54 3.51 -2.02 -9.49
CA MET A 54 3.77 -1.92 -8.06
C MET A 54 4.80 -0.83 -7.75
N GLN A 55 5.86 -0.73 -8.55
CA GLN A 55 6.86 0.34 -8.42
C GLN A 55 6.27 1.74 -8.62
N LYS A 56 5.40 1.92 -9.63
CA LYS A 56 4.71 3.20 -9.87
C LYS A 56 3.74 3.53 -8.72
N ALA A 57 2.95 2.56 -8.28
CA ALA A 57 2.03 2.75 -7.17
C ALA A 57 2.75 3.12 -5.87
N LEU A 58 3.87 2.46 -5.56
CA LEU A 58 4.68 2.78 -4.38
C LEU A 58 5.23 4.20 -4.41
N LYS A 59 5.66 4.67 -5.59
CA LYS A 59 6.12 6.05 -5.75
C LYS A 59 5.00 7.05 -5.47
N GLU A 60 3.84 6.87 -6.11
CA GLU A 60 2.66 7.74 -5.93
C GLU A 60 2.15 7.71 -4.48
N LEU A 61 2.08 6.53 -3.86
CA LEU A 61 1.72 6.39 -2.45
C LEU A 61 2.70 7.12 -1.53
N GLY A 62 3.99 7.10 -1.85
CA GLY A 62 5.01 7.84 -1.11
C GLY A 62 4.82 9.36 -1.13
N GLU A 63 4.20 9.91 -2.16
CA GLU A 63 3.94 11.35 -2.30
C GLU A 63 2.73 11.81 -1.48
N ILE A 64 1.73 10.95 -1.28
CA ILE A 64 0.47 11.29 -0.60
C ILE A 64 0.39 10.78 0.85
N THR A 65 1.26 9.86 1.25
CA THR A 65 1.26 9.29 2.61
C THR A 65 2.33 9.96 3.48
N ARG A 66 2.10 10.01 4.80
CA ARG A 66 3.09 10.58 5.73
C ARG A 66 4.29 9.66 5.90
N SER A 67 4.02 8.36 5.95
CA SER A 67 5.05 7.34 6.01
C SER A 67 4.54 6.04 5.40
N MET A 68 5.44 5.35 4.72
CA MET A 68 5.17 4.03 4.18
C MET A 68 6.40 3.16 4.37
N LYS A 69 6.17 1.90 4.74
CA LYS A 69 7.20 0.90 4.88
C LYS A 69 6.71 -0.39 4.25
N VAL A 70 7.53 -0.96 3.37
CA VAL A 70 7.33 -2.31 2.85
C VAL A 70 7.87 -3.28 3.89
N LEU A 71 7.03 -4.22 4.35
CA LEU A 71 7.41 -5.20 5.38
C LEU A 71 8.02 -6.48 4.80
N GLY A 72 7.72 -6.77 3.53
CA GLY A 72 8.26 -7.91 2.80
C GLY A 72 7.50 -8.14 1.50
N CYS A 73 8.09 -8.97 0.64
CA CYS A 73 7.47 -9.52 -0.56
C CYS A 73 7.73 -11.02 -0.50
N TYR A 74 6.67 -11.82 -0.44
CA TYR A 74 6.77 -13.26 -0.26
C TYR A 74 5.93 -13.99 -1.31
N PRO A 75 6.34 -15.20 -1.73
CA PRO A 75 5.54 -16.01 -2.64
C PRO A 75 4.19 -16.34 -2.01
N SER A 76 3.13 -16.25 -2.79
CA SER A 76 1.81 -16.73 -2.43
C SER A 76 1.38 -17.70 -3.53
N GLU A 77 0.74 -18.81 -3.15
CA GLU A 77 0.27 -19.83 -4.11
C GLU A 77 -0.65 -19.25 -5.19
N ASN A 78 -1.24 -18.07 -4.92
CA ASN A 78 -2.18 -17.39 -5.81
C ASN A 78 -1.57 -16.24 -6.64
N VAL A 79 -0.25 -16.03 -6.62
CA VAL A 79 0.39 -14.90 -7.34
C VAL A 79 1.13 -15.40 -8.58
N VAL A 80 0.84 -14.79 -9.73
CA VAL A 80 1.54 -15.07 -11.00
C VAL A 80 3.00 -14.61 -10.85
N PRO A 81 3.99 -15.49 -11.11
CA PRO A 81 5.40 -15.11 -11.11
C PRO A 81 5.66 -13.96 -12.09
N VAL A 82 6.50 -13.02 -11.71
CA VAL A 82 6.98 -11.98 -12.62
C VAL A 82 8.26 -12.49 -13.25
N ASP A 83 8.34 -12.44 -14.58
CA ASP A 83 9.51 -12.90 -15.29
C ASP A 83 10.73 -12.04 -14.87
N PRO A 84 11.85 -12.68 -14.46
CA PRO A 84 13.07 -11.95 -14.17
C PRO A 84 13.53 -11.26 -15.45
N THR A 85 13.70 -9.94 -15.38
CA THR A 85 14.19 -9.11 -16.49
C THR A 85 15.69 -9.30 -16.70
#